data_AF-J2K5I7-F1
#
_entry.id   AF-J2K5I7-F1
#
_cell.length_a   1.000
_cell.length_b   1.000
_cell.length_c   1.000
_cell.angle_alpha   90.00
_cell.angle_beta   90.00
_cell.angle_gamma   90.00
#
_symmetry.space_group_name_H-M   'P 1'
#
loop_
_entity.id
_entity.type
_entity.pdbx_description
1 polymer ?
#
loop_
_entity_poly.entity_id
_entity_poly.type
_entity_poly.pdbx_seq_one_letter_code
_entity_poly.pdbx_strand_id
1 'polypeptide(L)' 'MGMNIDFFPETVLNFVGMCIGREDYLCGQIGLMRRILGYEGMKYDFDKDLKY' A
#
# COMPACT_ATOMS: atom_id res chain seq x y z
N MET A 1 10.57 -10.91 -16.45
CA MET A 1 11.02 -9.51 -16.32
C MET A 1 10.04 -8.79 -15.41
N GLY A 2 10.49 -8.28 -14.26
CA GLY A 2 9.65 -7.49 -13.37
C GLY A 2 10.23 -7.45 -11.95
N MET A 3 10.68 -6.27 -11.54
CA MET A 3 11.47 -5.96 -10.34
C MET A 3 12.90 -6.54 -10.36
N ASN A 4 13.84 -5.75 -10.92
CA ASN A 4 15.30 -5.89 -10.84
C ASN A 4 15.76 -5.76 -9.37
N ILE A 5 15.38 -6.71 -8.53
CA ILE A 5 15.74 -6.71 -7.12
C ILE A 5 16.48 -8.02 -6.87
N ASP A 6 17.71 -7.91 -6.39
CA ASP A 6 18.51 -9.06 -5.99
C ASP A 6 17.70 -9.86 -4.95
N PHE A 7 17.65 -11.18 -5.10
CA PHE A 7 16.94 -12.08 -4.20
C PHE A 7 17.50 -11.94 -2.78
N PHE A 8 16.88 -11.11 -1.96
CA PHE A 8 17.16 -11.05 -0.52
C PHE A 8 16.54 -12.28 0.15
N PRO A 9 17.15 -12.83 1.22
CA PRO A 9 16.55 -13.94 1.96
C PRO A 9 15.14 -13.55 2.43
N GLU A 10 14.16 -14.36 2.07
CA GLU A 10 12.75 -14.17 2.44
C GLU A 10 12.60 -14.44 3.94
N THR A 11 12.52 -13.36 4.72
CA THR A 11 12.18 -13.40 6.14
C THR A 11 10.73 -12.95 6.31
N VAL A 12 10.09 -13.33 7.42
CA VAL A 12 8.72 -12.86 7.74
C VAL A 12 8.64 -11.33 7.69
N LEU A 13 9.66 -10.63 8.19
CA LEU A 13 9.71 -9.17 8.16
C LEU A 13 9.81 -8.62 6.73
N ASN A 14 10.69 -9.17 5.90
CA ASN A 14 10.85 -8.73 4.51
C ASN A 14 9.59 -9.03 3.69
N PHE A 15 8.95 -10.18 3.92
CA PHE A 15 7.70 -10.56 3.28
C PHE A 15 6.57 -9.58 3.64
N VAL A 16 6.39 -9.29 4.93
CA VAL A 16 5.40 -8.30 5.39
C VAL A 16 5.69 -6.91 4.80
N GLY A 17 6.95 -6.46 4.77
CA GLY A 17 7.35 -5.20 4.15
C GLY A 17 7.02 -5.14 2.65
N MET A 18 7.24 -6.24 1.92
CA MET A 18 6.86 -6.34 0.52
C MET A 18 5.33 -6.28 0.34
N CYS A 19 4.55 -6.96 1.19
CA CYS A 19 3.10 -6.92 1.15
C CYS A 19 2.56 -5.50 1.35
N ILE A 20 3.06 -4.77 2.35
CA ILE A 20 2.67 -3.37 2.61
C ILE A 20 2.97 -2.50 1.39
N GLY A 21 4.18 -2.60 0.82
CA GLY A 21 4.53 -1.82 -0.37
C GLY A 21 3.65 -2.11 -1.59
N ARG A 22 3.11 -3.33 -1.71
CA ARG A 22 2.18 -3.71 -2.78
C ARG A 22 0.77 -3.19 -2.52
N GLU A 23 0.32 -3.20 -1.27
CA GLU A 23 -0.96 -2.64 -0.86
C GLU A 23 -1.01 -1.12 -1.11
N ASP A 24 0.02 -0.38 -0.69
CA ASP A 24 0.14 1.07 -0.93
C ASP A 24 0.08 1.41 -2.43
N TYR A 25 0.78 0.63 -3.26
CA TYR A 25 0.76 0.82 -4.70
C TYR A 25 -0.64 0.65 -5.30
N LEU A 26 -1.35 -0.43 -4.91
CA LEU A 26 -2.72 -0.70 -5.36
C LEU A 26 -3.69 0.37 -4.88
N CYS A 27 -3.61 0.76 -3.61
CA CYS A 27 -4.42 1.83 -3.03
C CYS A 27 -4.20 3.17 -3.74
N GLY A 28 -2.95 3.50 -4.10
CA GLY A 28 -2.63 4.68 -4.92
C GLY A 28 -3.27 4.65 -6.30
N GLN A 29 -3.21 3.51 -7.00
CA GLN A 29 -3.87 3.34 -8.30
C GLN A 29 -5.39 3.46 -8.20
N ILE A 30 -6.01 2.83 -7.20
CA ILE A 30 -7.45 2.93 -6.94
C ILE A 30 -7.85 4.37 -6.61
N GLY A 31 -7.07 5.08 -5.79
CA GLY A 31 -7.29 6.49 -5.48
C GLY A 31 -7.30 7.37 -6.74
N LEU A 32 -6.37 7.13 -7.68
CA LEU A 32 -6.34 7.82 -8.96
C LEU A 32 -7.57 7.53 -9.81
N MET A 33 -7.97 6.26 -9.91
CA MET A 33 -9.16 5.85 -10.66
C MET A 33 -10.44 6.50 -10.09
N ARG A 34 -10.57 6.54 -8.76
CA ARG A 34 -11.70 7.20 -8.08
C ARG A 34 -11.76 8.68 -8.40
N ARG A 35 -10.61 9.37 -8.42
CA ARG A 35 -10.54 10.79 -8.82
C ARG A 35 -11.02 11.02 -10.25
N ILE A 36 -10.61 10.17 -11.19
CA ILE A 36 -11.06 10.27 -12.60
C ILE A 36 -12.57 10.07 -12.72
N LEU A 37 -13.14 9.16 -11.94
CA LEU A 37 -14.58 8.84 -11.95
C LEU A 37 -15.42 9.80 -11.08
N GLY A 38 -14.81 10.81 -10.46
CA GLY A 38 -15.50 11.78 -9.59
C GLY A 38 -15.95 11.22 -8.24
N TYR A 39 -15.45 10.06 -7.82
CA TYR A 39 -15.72 9.47 -6.51
C TYR A 39 -14.86 10.13 -5.42
N GLU A 40 -15.39 10.12 -4.20
CA GLU A 40 -14.65 10.62 -3.02
C GLU A 40 -13.31 9.89 -2.87
N GLY A 41 -12.24 10.63 -2.54
CA GLY A 41 -10.91 10.06 -2.36
C GLY A 41 -10.89 8.96 -1.31
N MET A 42 -9.97 7.99 -1.45
CA MET A 42 -9.72 6.99 -0.40
C MET A 42 -9.32 7.73 0.89
N LYS A 43 -10.05 7.49 1.98
CA LYS A 43 -9.68 7.94 3.32
C LYS A 43 -9.11 6.75 4.06
N TYR A 44 -8.01 6.98 4.77
CA TYR A 44 -7.57 6.05 5.80
C TYR A 44 -8.48 6.24 7.02
N ASP A 45 -9.04 5.16 7.54
CA ASP A 45 -9.72 5.17 8.84
C ASP A 45 -8.66 5.28 9.93
N PHE A 46 -8.19 6.51 10.15
CA PHE A 46 -7.33 6.83 11.27
C PHE A 46 -8.18 6.91 12.53
N ASP A 47 -7.98 5.94 13.42
CA ASP A 47 -8.46 6.04 14.79
C ASP A 47 -7.64 7.12 15.53
N LYS A 48 -8.32 8.23 15.85
CA LYS A 48 -7.75 9.39 16.53
C LYS A 48 -7.76 9.26 18.05
N ASP A 49 -8.41 8.22 18.58
CA ASP A 49 -8.54 7.97 20.01
C ASP A 49 -7.42 7.03 20.53
N LEU A 50 -6.47 6.64 19.67
CA LEU A 50 -5.25 5.94 20.03
C LEU A 50 -4.41 6.78 21.00
N LYS A 51 -4.58 6.52 22.30
CA LYS A 51 -3.73 7.07 23.36
C LYS A 51 -2.45 6.24 23.44
N TYR A 52 -1.32 6.83 23.03
CA TYR A 52 0.02 6.31 23.30
C TYR A 52 0.48 6.73 24.70
#